data_AF-A0A846C7G2-F1
#
_entry.id   AF-A0A846C7G2-F1
#
_cell.length_a   1.000
_cell.length_b   1.000
_cell.length_c   1.000
_cell.angle_alpha   90.00
_cell.angle_beta   90.00
_cell.angle_gamma   90.00
#
_symmetry.space_group_name_H-M   'P 1'
#
loop_
_entity.id
_entity.type
_entity.pdbx_description
1 polymer ?
#
loop_
_entity_poly.entity_id
_entity_poly.type
_entity_poly.pdbx_seq_one_letter_code
_entity_poly.pdbx_strand_id
1 'polypeptide(L)'
;MVQAEEIKLIGISEDKFNSGLFASVQDGATGQGGNLTIETQSLSIQDGGFVGVLTRGAGNAGELNIKAKEIEVIGRSGDGIFPSNISASVINPFEGRATGNGGDIFIETDSLTIQDGAIIDAVTEGDGPA
;
A
#
# COMPACT_ATOMS: atom_id res chain seq x y z
N MET A 1 3.15 -13.95 0.75
CA MET A 1 1.73 -14.31 0.95
C MET A 1 1.41 -14.20 2.43
N VAL A 2 0.29 -13.59 2.77
CA VAL A 2 -0.25 -13.48 4.13
C VAL A 2 -1.66 -14.04 4.14
N GLN A 3 -1.95 -14.91 5.11
CA GLN A 3 -3.26 -15.52 5.28
C GLN A 3 -3.66 -15.49 6.75
N ALA A 4 -4.85 -14.96 7.03
CA ALA A 4 -5.44 -14.91 8.38
C ALA A 4 -6.96 -14.77 8.30
N GLU A 5 -7.69 -15.12 9.35
CA GLU A 5 -9.14 -14.89 9.39
C GLU A 5 -9.48 -13.39 9.37
N GLU A 6 -8.75 -12.60 10.16
CA GLU A 6 -8.91 -11.15 10.25
C GLU A 6 -7.53 -10.48 10.21
N ILE A 7 -7.43 -9.37 9.47
CA ILE A 7 -6.27 -8.49 9.44
C ILE A 7 -6.70 -7.08 9.79
N LYS A 8 -6.10 -6.52 10.84
CA LYS A 8 -6.33 -5.15 11.30
C LYS A 8 -5.03 -4.36 11.26
N LEU A 9 -5.02 -3.28 10.50
CA LEU A 9 -3.92 -2.34 10.38
C LEU A 9 -4.43 -0.96 10.80
N ILE A 10 -4.26 -0.65 12.07
CA ILE A 10 -4.88 0.51 12.70
C ILE A 10 -3.78 1.41 13.25
N GLY A 11 -3.86 2.69 12.91
CA GLY A 11 -3.06 3.73 13.53
C GLY A 11 -1.68 3.92 12.93
N ILE A 12 -1.04 4.99 13.42
CA ILE A 12 0.33 5.40 13.15
C ILE A 12 1.01 5.70 14.49
N SER A 13 2.29 5.34 14.62
CA SER A 13 3.07 5.67 15.82
C SER A 13 3.40 7.16 15.89
N GLU A 14 3.85 7.62 17.06
CA GLU A 14 4.32 9.00 17.25
C GLU A 14 5.48 9.35 16.31
N ASP A 15 6.36 8.38 16.06
CA ASP A 15 7.48 8.46 15.11
C ASP A 15 7.05 8.37 13.63
N LYS A 16 5.75 8.40 13.36
CA LYS A 16 5.15 8.35 12.02
C LYS A 16 5.38 7.05 11.27
N PHE A 17 5.46 5.93 11.99
CA PHE A 17 5.40 4.59 11.41
C PHE A 17 3.98 4.06 11.46
N ASN A 18 3.37 3.89 10.30
CA ASN A 18 2.04 3.32 10.17
C ASN A 18 2.05 1.84 10.58
N SER A 19 0.95 1.36 11.18
CA SER A 19 0.63 -0.05 11.12
C SER A 19 0.53 -0.45 9.65
N GLY A 20 1.24 -1.49 9.23
CA GLY A 20 1.15 -1.85 7.82
C GLY A 20 1.67 -3.21 7.42
N LEU A 21 1.21 -3.63 6.25
CA LEU A 21 1.66 -4.82 5.56
C LEU A 21 2.14 -4.42 4.17
N PHE A 22 3.43 -4.59 3.91
CA PHE A 22 3.99 -4.14 2.64
C PHE A 22 5.20 -4.94 2.19
N ALA A 23 5.45 -4.91 0.88
CA ALA A 23 6.71 -5.31 0.28
C ALA A 23 7.36 -4.07 -0.33
N SER A 24 8.70 -3.96 -0.26
CA SER A 24 9.36 -2.78 -0.82
C SER A 24 10.75 -3.01 -1.37
N VAL A 25 11.10 -2.29 -2.44
CA VAL A 25 12.48 -2.06 -2.88
C VAL A 25 12.93 -0.72 -2.32
N GLN A 26 13.95 -0.72 -1.46
CA GLN A 26 14.42 0.48 -0.78
C GLN A 26 15.41 1.30 -1.62
N ASP A 27 15.72 2.52 -1.17
CA ASP A 27 16.71 3.39 -1.82
C ASP A 27 18.07 2.68 -1.96
N GLY A 28 18.72 2.88 -3.10
CA GLY A 28 19.98 2.23 -3.46
C GLY A 28 19.85 0.74 -3.83
N ALA A 29 18.69 0.12 -3.66
CA ALA A 29 18.43 -1.24 -4.14
C ALA A 29 17.98 -1.24 -5.61
N THR A 30 18.34 -2.30 -6.32
CA THR A 30 17.90 -2.58 -7.70
C THR A 30 17.10 -3.87 -7.71
N GLY A 31 15.92 -3.88 -8.34
CA GLY A 31 15.11 -5.09 -8.47
C GLY A 31 13.63 -4.80 -8.68
N GLN A 32 12.87 -5.81 -9.10
CA GLN A 32 11.42 -5.70 -9.17
C GLN A 32 10.82 -5.61 -7.76
N GLY A 33 9.85 -4.71 -7.60
CA GLY A 33 9.03 -4.58 -6.40
C GLY A 33 8.44 -5.93 -6.02
N GLY A 34 8.46 -6.24 -4.72
CA GLY A 34 7.90 -7.49 -4.23
C GLY A 34 6.39 -7.53 -4.44
N ASN A 35 5.86 -8.68 -4.86
CA ASN A 35 4.43 -8.91 -4.92
C ASN A 35 3.89 -9.24 -3.53
N LEU A 36 2.70 -8.73 -3.23
CA LEU A 36 2.01 -9.01 -1.98
C LEU A 36 0.65 -9.65 -2.29
N THR A 37 0.44 -10.86 -1.77
CA THR A 37 -0.86 -11.54 -1.80
C THR A 37 -1.40 -11.62 -0.39
N ILE A 38 -2.62 -11.12 -0.19
CA ILE A 38 -3.36 -11.14 1.06
C ILE A 38 -4.63 -11.95 0.86
N GLU A 39 -4.84 -12.96 1.68
CA GLU A 39 -6.09 -13.71 1.75
C GLU A 39 -6.66 -13.65 3.17
N THR A 40 -7.85 -13.09 3.31
CA THR A 40 -8.49 -12.98 4.63
C THR A 40 -10.01 -13.02 4.55
N GLN A 41 -10.73 -13.15 5.68
CA GLN A 41 -12.18 -12.91 5.65
C GLN A 41 -12.48 -11.42 5.78
N SER A 42 -11.78 -10.72 6.68
CA SER A 42 -11.95 -9.29 6.90
C SER A 42 -10.61 -8.56 6.92
N LEU A 43 -10.49 -7.53 6.09
CA LEU A 43 -9.36 -6.61 6.06
C LEU A 43 -9.84 -5.22 6.50
N SER A 44 -9.29 -4.72 7.61
CA SER A 44 -9.60 -3.39 8.14
C SER A 44 -8.35 -2.52 8.22
N ILE A 45 -8.38 -1.39 7.54
CA ILE A 45 -7.29 -0.40 7.45
C ILE A 45 -7.85 0.94 7.95
N GLN A 46 -7.40 1.37 9.12
CA GLN A 46 -7.96 2.54 9.81
C GLN A 46 -6.89 3.46 10.40
N ASP A 47 -7.26 4.70 10.65
CA ASP A 47 -6.47 5.70 11.38
C ASP A 47 -5.03 5.89 10.85
N GLY A 48 -4.84 5.85 9.52
CA GLY A 48 -3.52 5.98 8.89
C GLY A 48 -2.77 4.66 8.72
N GLY A 49 -3.46 3.52 8.84
CA GLY A 49 -2.92 2.22 8.47
C GLY A 49 -2.62 2.10 6.97
N PHE A 50 -1.75 1.15 6.60
CA PHE A 50 -1.25 1.05 5.23
C PHE A 50 -1.07 -0.39 4.76
N VAL A 51 -1.53 -0.68 3.54
CA VAL A 51 -1.17 -1.88 2.79
C VAL A 51 -0.52 -1.45 1.49
N GLY A 52 0.58 -2.07 1.09
CA GLY A 52 1.08 -1.75 -0.24
C GLY A 52 2.31 -2.47 -0.74
N VAL A 53 2.61 -2.21 -1.99
CA VAL A 53 3.87 -2.58 -2.65
C VAL A 53 4.53 -1.29 -3.11
N LEU A 54 5.75 -1.05 -2.63
CA LEU A 54 6.42 0.25 -2.78
C LEU A 54 7.80 0.09 -3.39
N THR A 55 8.11 0.85 -4.43
CA THR A 55 9.49 0.95 -4.93
C THR A 55 10.04 2.36 -4.74
N ARG A 56 11.16 2.46 -4.01
CA ARG A 56 11.92 3.70 -3.77
C ARG A 56 13.31 3.69 -4.42
N GLY A 57 13.73 2.55 -4.98
CA GLY A 57 14.98 2.35 -5.72
C GLY A 57 14.72 2.11 -7.22
N ALA A 58 15.72 1.57 -7.93
CA ALA A 58 15.59 1.32 -9.37
C ALA A 58 14.85 0.00 -9.64
N GLY A 59 13.61 0.10 -10.15
CA GLY A 59 12.79 -1.02 -10.59
C GLY A 59 11.30 -0.75 -10.50
N ASN A 60 10.48 -1.60 -11.10
CA ASN A 60 9.01 -1.44 -11.10
C ASN A 60 8.44 -1.72 -9.71
N ALA A 61 7.31 -1.12 -9.37
CA ALA A 61 6.49 -1.60 -8.26
C ALA A 61 5.92 -3.00 -8.59
N GLY A 62 5.69 -3.79 -7.54
CA GLY A 62 5.15 -5.13 -7.67
C GLY A 62 3.64 -5.13 -7.83
N GLU A 63 3.06 -6.32 -7.76
CA GLU A 63 1.62 -6.53 -7.81
C GLU A 63 1.05 -6.72 -6.40
N LEU A 64 -0.06 -6.05 -6.11
CA LEU A 64 -0.83 -6.23 -4.89
C LEU A 64 -2.13 -6.98 -5.18
N ASN A 65 -2.23 -8.21 -4.68
CA ASN A 65 -3.42 -9.05 -4.77
C ASN A 65 -4.09 -9.14 -3.40
N ILE A 66 -5.35 -8.72 -3.30
CA ILE A 66 -6.15 -8.80 -2.08
C ILE A 66 -7.41 -9.60 -2.38
N LYS A 67 -7.57 -10.71 -1.66
CA LYS A 67 -8.79 -11.51 -1.65
C LYS A 67 -9.37 -11.50 -0.25
N ALA A 68 -10.53 -10.86 -0.08
CA ALA A 68 -11.22 -10.79 1.21
C ALA A 68 -12.72 -10.78 1.05
N LYS A 69 -13.50 -11.27 2.02
CA LYS A 69 -14.96 -11.12 1.95
C LYS A 69 -15.36 -9.66 2.18
N GLU A 70 -14.71 -9.01 3.13
CA GLU A 70 -14.97 -7.62 3.49
C GLU A 70 -13.67 -6.83 3.59
N ILE A 71 -13.67 -5.64 3.01
CA ILE A 71 -12.57 -4.69 3.08
C ILE A 71 -13.10 -3.33 3.52
N GLU A 72 -12.51 -2.79 4.58
CA GLU A 72 -12.76 -1.43 5.06
C GLU A 72 -11.46 -0.64 5.04
N VAL A 73 -11.46 0.50 4.33
CA VAL A 73 -10.38 1.49 4.36
C VAL A 73 -10.99 2.81 4.80
N ILE A 74 -10.73 3.22 6.03
CA ILE A 74 -11.45 4.33 6.67
C ILE A 74 -10.48 5.32 7.31
N GLY A 75 -10.71 6.60 7.03
CA GLY A 75 -10.13 7.67 7.83
C GLY A 75 -8.70 8.04 7.47
N ARG A 76 -8.11 8.80 8.40
CA ARG A 76 -6.74 9.32 8.38
C ARG A 76 -6.18 9.19 9.79
N SER A 77 -4.86 9.31 9.94
CA SER A 77 -4.21 9.42 11.24
C SER A 77 -4.83 10.54 12.10
N GLY A 78 -4.65 10.45 13.42
CA GLY A 78 -5.27 11.40 14.36
C GLY A 78 -4.87 12.87 14.15
N ASP A 79 -3.75 13.14 13.48
CA ASP A 79 -3.31 14.48 13.07
C ASP A 79 -3.84 14.92 11.68
N GLY A 80 -4.61 14.05 11.00
CA GLY A 80 -5.17 14.27 9.67
C GLY A 80 -4.14 14.21 8.54
N ILE A 81 -2.88 13.88 8.80
CA ILE A 81 -1.81 13.95 7.80
C ILE A 81 -1.81 12.72 6.90
N PHE A 82 -1.85 11.52 7.47
CA PHE A 82 -1.67 10.27 6.73
C PHE A 82 -3.03 9.60 6.49
N PRO A 83 -3.44 9.38 5.23
CA PRO A 83 -4.66 8.61 4.95
C PRO A 83 -4.46 7.14 5.31
N SER A 84 -5.54 6.46 5.70
CA SER A 84 -5.60 5.01 5.59
C SER A 84 -5.54 4.62 4.12
N ASN A 85 -4.66 3.69 3.75
CA ASN A 85 -4.30 3.56 2.34
C ASN A 85 -3.97 2.13 1.89
N ILE A 86 -4.35 1.83 0.64
CA ILE A 86 -3.89 0.68 -0.14
C ILE A 86 -3.13 1.23 -1.37
N SER A 87 -1.84 0.89 -1.52
CA SER A 87 -1.01 1.47 -2.59
C SER A 87 -0.14 0.45 -3.34
N ALA A 88 -0.01 0.64 -4.65
CA ALA A 88 1.00 -0.01 -5.47
C ALA A 88 1.81 1.03 -6.24
N SER A 89 2.76 1.68 -5.54
CA SER A 89 3.38 2.91 -6.04
C SER A 89 4.89 2.88 -6.12
N VAL A 90 5.41 3.63 -7.09
CA VAL A 90 6.82 4.02 -7.16
C VAL A 90 6.92 5.42 -6.57
N ILE A 91 7.58 5.54 -5.41
CA ILE A 91 7.75 6.81 -4.69
C ILE A 91 9.20 7.24 -4.86
N ASN A 92 9.42 8.45 -5.37
CA ASN A 92 10.76 8.98 -5.61
C ASN A 92 11.12 9.99 -4.51
N PRO A 93 11.71 9.58 -3.37
CA PRO A 93 12.03 10.52 -2.30
C PRO A 93 13.17 11.48 -2.64
N PHE A 94 13.95 11.22 -3.70
CA PHE A 94 15.09 12.03 -4.14
C PHE A 94 15.19 12.04 -5.67
N GLU A 95 15.55 13.17 -6.27
CA GLU A 95 15.62 13.33 -7.74
C GLU A 95 16.37 12.17 -8.43
N GLY A 96 15.63 11.35 -9.20
CA GLY A 96 16.17 10.49 -10.25
C GLY A 96 16.61 9.07 -9.87
N ARG A 97 16.13 8.47 -8.77
CA ARG A 97 16.48 7.07 -8.42
C ARG A 97 15.39 6.04 -8.66
N ALA A 98 14.13 6.42 -8.51
CA ALA A 98 13.02 5.54 -8.81
C ALA A 98 12.64 5.68 -10.30
N THR A 99 13.07 4.73 -11.13
CA THR A 99 12.91 4.77 -12.60
C THR A 99 11.96 3.71 -13.15
N GLY A 100 11.27 2.97 -12.28
CA GLY A 100 10.35 1.92 -12.72
C GLY A 100 8.90 2.38 -12.79
N ASN A 101 8.07 1.50 -13.35
CA ASN A 101 6.64 1.71 -13.50
C ASN A 101 5.90 1.42 -12.19
N GLY A 102 4.75 2.08 -11.99
CA GLY A 102 3.78 1.78 -10.94
C GLY A 102 3.29 0.33 -10.99
N GLY A 103 2.72 -0.12 -9.89
CA GLY A 103 2.26 -1.49 -9.73
C GLY A 103 0.76 -1.60 -9.97
N ASP A 104 0.28 -2.83 -10.11
CA ASP A 104 -1.15 -3.11 -10.23
C ASP A 104 -1.75 -3.49 -8.87
N ILE A 105 -3.01 -3.11 -8.67
CA ILE A 105 -3.83 -3.53 -7.52
C ILE A 105 -5.00 -4.37 -8.02
N PHE A 106 -5.07 -5.61 -7.55
CA PHE A 106 -6.18 -6.53 -7.79
C PHE A 106 -6.93 -6.78 -6.48
N ILE A 107 -8.22 -6.44 -6.45
CA ILE A 107 -9.10 -6.65 -5.29
C ILE A 107 -10.26 -7.55 -5.69
N GLU A 108 -10.36 -8.71 -5.05
CA GLU A 108 -11.52 -9.60 -5.09
C GLU A 108 -12.22 -9.56 -3.74
N THR A 109 -13.44 -9.00 -3.71
CA THR A 109 -14.20 -8.89 -2.47
C THR A 109 -15.72 -8.87 -2.66
N ASP A 110 -16.45 -9.29 -1.63
CA ASP A 110 -17.91 -9.18 -1.60
C ASP A 110 -18.34 -7.74 -1.25
N SER A 111 -17.53 -7.04 -0.43
CA SER A 111 -17.79 -5.67 0.01
C SER A 111 -16.50 -4.85 0.15
N LEU A 112 -16.47 -3.67 -0.47
CA LEU A 112 -15.40 -2.69 -0.34
C LEU A 112 -15.96 -1.35 0.13
N THR A 113 -15.52 -0.89 1.30
CA THR A 113 -15.84 0.42 1.87
C THR A 113 -14.59 1.31 1.88
N ILE A 114 -14.69 2.50 1.28
CA ILE A 114 -13.65 3.54 1.32
C ILE A 114 -14.29 4.84 1.78
N GLN A 115 -13.90 5.34 2.95
CA GLN A 115 -14.55 6.49 3.60
C GLN A 115 -13.56 7.40 4.32
N ASP A 116 -14.02 8.60 4.67
CA ASP A 116 -13.34 9.55 5.57
C ASP A 116 -11.91 9.95 5.16
N GLY A 117 -11.68 10.07 3.85
CA GLY A 117 -10.39 10.51 3.30
C GLY A 117 -9.34 9.42 3.17
N ALA A 118 -9.75 8.15 3.30
CA ALA A 118 -8.98 6.99 2.87
C ALA A 118 -8.78 6.95 1.35
N ILE A 119 -7.73 6.27 0.90
CA ILE A 119 -7.29 6.28 -0.50
C ILE A 119 -6.89 4.87 -0.96
N ILE A 120 -7.21 4.52 -2.20
CA ILE A 120 -6.59 3.40 -2.92
C ILE A 120 -5.93 3.98 -4.16
N ASP A 121 -4.65 3.70 -4.37
CA ASP A 121 -3.87 4.33 -5.44
C ASP A 121 -2.79 3.41 -6.04
N ALA A 122 -2.45 3.67 -7.30
CA ALA A 122 -1.37 3.00 -8.01
C ALA A 122 -0.58 4.06 -8.76
N VAL A 123 0.16 4.88 -8.02
CA VAL A 123 0.83 6.07 -8.56
C VAL A 123 2.27 5.74 -8.97
N THR A 124 2.64 6.18 -10.17
CA THR A 124 4.04 6.22 -10.61
C THR A 124 4.54 7.66 -10.45
N GLU A 125 5.38 7.93 -9.45
CA GLU A 125 6.13 9.21 -9.34
C GLU A 125 7.57 9.08 -9.87
N GLY A 126 7.92 7.94 -10.48
CA GLY A 126 9.18 7.75 -11.20
C GLY A 126 9.11 8.27 -12.64
N ASP A 127 10.27 8.39 -13.30
CA ASP A 127 10.37 8.79 -14.72
C ASP A 127 9.82 7.73 -15.71
N GLY A 128 9.21 6.65 -15.20
CA GLY A 128 8.61 5.57 -16.00
C GLY A 128 7.27 6.00 -16.61
N PRO A 129 6.91 5.50 -17.80
CA PRO A 129 5.60 5.79 -18.39
C PRO A 129 4.47 5.18 -17.55
N ALA A 130 3.37 5.94 -17.45
CA ALA A 130 2.09 5.47 -16.91
C ALA A 130 1.48 4.35 -17.76
#